data_AF-K1SA40-F1
#
_entry.id   AF-K1SA40-F1
#
_cell.length_a   1.000
_cell.length_b   1.000
_cell.length_c   1.000
_cell.angle_alpha   90.00
_cell.angle_beta   90.00
_cell.angle_gamma   90.00
#
_symmetry.space_group_name_H-M   'P 1'
#
loop_
_entity.id
_entity.type
_entity.pdbx_description
1 polymer ?
#
loop_
_entity_poly.entity_id
_entity_poly.type
_entity_poly.pdbx_seq_one_letter_code
_entity_poly.pdbx_strand_id
1 'polypeptide(L)'
;QFGKYKVLEVKDCKLNTTTNLETGKVTESGLPNSNVLYYKLENDAWCCVRPSGTEPKIKFYIGIKANTEEQAEKDLQDLSEFLNFAK
;
A
#
# COMPACT_ATOMS: atom_id res chain seq x y z
N GLN A 1 -3.11 -6.90 7.20
CA GLN A 1 -3.94 -7.20 6.01
C GLN A 1 -4.65 -5.92 5.59
N PHE A 2 -4.98 -5.78 4.31
CA PHE A 2 -5.71 -4.65 3.73
C PHE A 2 -7.00 -5.20 3.11
N GLY A 3 -8.10 -5.21 3.85
CA GLY A 3 -9.31 -5.95 3.47
C GLY A 3 -8.99 -7.43 3.23
N LYS A 4 -9.36 -7.94 2.05
CA LYS A 4 -9.04 -9.31 1.62
C LYS A 4 -7.57 -9.55 1.30
N TYR A 5 -6.76 -8.49 1.12
CA TYR A 5 -5.39 -8.62 0.66
C TYR A 5 -4.39 -8.85 1.79
N LYS A 6 -3.59 -9.91 1.67
CA LYS A 6 -2.37 -10.11 2.44
C LYS A 6 -1.31 -9.07 2.05
N VAL A 7 -0.59 -8.55 3.05
CA VAL A 7 0.58 -7.69 2.83
C VAL A 7 1.80 -8.60 2.71
N LEU A 8 2.56 -8.45 1.63
CA LEU A 8 3.76 -9.23 1.35
C LEU A 8 5.02 -8.48 1.78
N GLU A 9 5.07 -7.18 1.47
CA GLU A 9 6.23 -6.33 1.76
C GLU A 9 5.78 -4.94 2.22
N VAL A 10 6.55 -4.35 3.13
CA VAL A 10 6.38 -2.96 3.56
C VAL A 10 7.65 -2.19 3.25
N LYS A 11 7.55 -1.09 2.51
CA LYS A 11 8.66 -0.16 2.31
C LYS A 11 8.39 1.12 3.08
N ASP A 12 9.32 1.49 3.95
CA ASP A 12 9.36 2.80 4.59
C ASP A 12 10.39 3.65 3.86
N CYS A 13 9.90 4.58 3.02
CA CYS A 13 10.77 5.46 2.24
C CYS A 13 11.51 6.48 3.11
N LYS A 14 11.02 6.75 4.33
CA LYS A 14 11.65 7.69 5.26
C LYS A 14 12.84 7.05 5.96
N LEU A 15 12.68 5.78 6.37
CA LEU A 15 13.73 4.97 6.99
C LEU A 15 14.62 4.24 5.98
N ASN A 16 14.27 4.31 4.68
CA ASN A 16 14.91 3.56 3.60
C ASN A 16 14.93 2.04 3.84
N THR A 17 13.83 1.47 4.32
CA THR A 17 13.75 0.03 4.61
C THR A 17 12.67 -0.65 3.77
N THR A 18 12.93 -1.86 3.29
CA THR A 18 11.93 -2.81 2.79
C THR A 18 11.95 -4.03 3.68
N THR A 19 10.81 -4.35 4.29
CA THR A 19 10.62 -5.54 5.12
C THR A 19 9.78 -6.54 4.35
N ASN A 20 10.32 -7.73 4.10
CA ASN A 20 9.55 -8.86 3.59
C ASN A 20 8.84 -9.53 4.77
N LEU A 21 7.51 -9.57 4.76
CA LEU A 21 6.73 -10.03 5.91
C LEU A 21 6.64 -11.54 6.02
N GLU A 22 7.04 -12.30 4.99
CA GLU A 22 7.09 -13.76 5.05
C GLU A 22 8.38 -14.25 5.71
N THR A 23 9.50 -13.58 5.42
CA THR A 23 10.84 -13.98 5.88
C THR A 23 11.35 -13.14 7.05
N GLY A 24 10.76 -11.98 7.30
CA GLY A 24 11.25 -10.98 8.25
C GLY A 24 12.51 -10.24 7.79
N LYS A 25 13.04 -10.53 6.59
CA LYS A 25 14.25 -9.89 6.07
C LYS A 25 14.00 -8.41 5.81
N VAL A 26 14.94 -7.57 6.26
CA VAL A 26 14.97 -6.13 5.99
C VAL A 26 16.12 -5.81 5.02
N THR A 27 15.83 -5.03 3.99
CA THR A 27 16.82 -4.51 3.03
C THR A 27 16.61 -3.03 2.81
N GLU A 28 17.51 -2.37 2.07
CA GLU A 28 17.26 -1.00 1.64
C GLU A 28 16.09 -0.93 0.66
N SER A 29 15.36 0.18 0.67
CA SER A 29 14.21 0.38 -0.23
C SER A 29 14.61 0.76 -1.65
N GLY A 30 15.74 1.46 -1.80
CA GLY A 30 16.18 2.04 -3.07
C GLY A 30 15.29 3.17 -3.60
N LEU A 31 14.30 3.61 -2.81
CA LEU A 31 13.37 4.68 -3.17
C LEU A 31 13.87 6.03 -2.62
N PRO A 32 13.52 7.16 -3.27
CA PRO A 32 13.83 8.49 -2.74
C PRO A 32 13.27 8.71 -1.33
N ASN A 33 14.04 9.39 -0.47
CA ASN A 33 13.62 9.70 0.89
C ASN A 33 12.33 10.53 0.89
N SER A 34 11.29 10.02 1.55
CA SER A 34 9.99 10.67 1.63
C SER A 34 9.16 10.10 2.77
N ASN A 35 8.20 10.86 3.29
CA ASN A 35 7.25 10.36 4.29
C ASN A 35 6.14 9.55 3.61
N VAL A 36 6.50 8.36 3.13
CA VAL A 36 5.62 7.44 2.40
C VAL A 36 5.85 6.03 2.93
N LEU A 37 4.76 5.32 3.21
CA LEU A 37 4.76 3.88 3.39
C LEU A 37 4.19 3.23 2.13
N TYR A 38 4.92 2.27 1.55
CA TYR A 38 4.48 1.47 0.41
C TYR A 38 4.18 0.05 0.88
N TYR A 39 2.98 -0.44 0.61
CA TYR A 39 2.55 -1.79 0.91
C TYR A 39 2.40 -2.56 -0.39
N LYS A 40 3.25 -3.58 -0.58
CA LYS A 40 3.05 -4.57 -1.64
C LYS A 40 2.04 -5.59 -1.12
N LEU A 41 0.96 -5.75 -1.86
CA LEU A 41 -0.11 -6.69 -1.54
C LEU A 41 0.01 -7.93 -2.44
N GLU A 42 -0.73 -8.97 -2.11
CA GLU A 42 -0.89 -10.12 -3.00
C GLU A 42 -1.60 -9.74 -4.31
N ASN A 43 -1.51 -10.63 -5.32
CA ASN A 43 -2.07 -10.42 -6.66
C ASN A 43 -1.52 -9.17 -7.38
N ASP A 44 -0.27 -8.80 -7.11
CA ASP A 44 0.40 -7.59 -7.63
C ASP A 44 -0.34 -6.27 -7.32
N ALA A 45 -1.26 -6.27 -6.36
CA ALA A 45 -1.88 -5.04 -5.87
C ALA A 45 -0.90 -4.29 -4.95
N TRP A 46 -1.15 -3.00 -4.74
CA TRP A 46 -0.34 -2.18 -3.84
C TRP A 46 -1.12 -1.01 -3.27
N CYS A 47 -0.68 -0.52 -2.11
CA CYS A 47 -1.20 0.69 -1.49
C CYS A 47 -0.05 1.56 -0.96
N CYS A 48 -0.04 2.85 -1.30
CA CYS A 48 0.85 3.84 -0.70
C CYS A 48 0.08 4.75 0.25
N VAL A 49 0.67 5.01 1.41
CA VAL A 49 0.10 5.89 2.44
C VAL A 49 1.05 7.05 2.68
N ARG A 50 0.53 8.28 2.67
CA ARG A 50 1.31 9.48 2.99
C ARG A 50 0.45 10.59 3.59
N PRO A 51 1.03 11.46 4.45
CA PRO A 51 0.39 12.71 4.80
C PRO A 51 0.28 13.64 3.58
N SER A 52 -0.77 14.47 3.57
CA SER A 52 -1.06 15.40 2.48
C SER A 52 -0.06 16.56 2.35
N GLY A 53 0.71 16.85 3.41
CA GLY A 53 1.73 17.88 3.47
C GLY A 53 1.28 19.12 4.26
N THR A 54 0.17 19.74 3.85
CA THR A 54 -0.30 21.02 4.42
C THR A 54 -1.60 20.88 5.22
N GLU A 55 -2.41 19.85 4.97
CA GLU A 55 -3.66 19.59 5.69
C GLU A 55 -3.53 18.33 6.58
N PRO A 56 -4.29 18.23 7.68
CA PRO A 56 -4.33 17.04 8.54
C PRO A 56 -5.13 15.90 7.86
N LYS A 57 -4.69 15.51 6.66
CA LYS A 57 -5.29 14.46 5.83
C LYS A 57 -4.23 13.43 5.44
N ILE A 58 -4.63 12.16 5.48
CA ILE A 58 -3.86 11.04 4.94
C ILE A 58 -4.36 10.73 3.53
N LYS A 59 -3.44 10.66 2.57
CA LYS A 59 -3.68 10.26 1.18
C LYS A 59 -3.31 8.79 1.00
N PHE A 60 -4.20 8.07 0.34
CA PHE A 60 -4.01 6.68 -0.08
C PHE A 60 -3.94 6.64 -1.59
N TYR A 61 -2.94 5.94 -2.12
CA TYR A 61 -2.83 5.62 -3.56
C TYR A 61 -2.90 4.11 -3.67
N ILE A 62 -3.73 3.62 -4.57
CA ILE A 62 -4.04 2.19 -4.69
C ILE A 62 -3.85 1.77 -6.14
N GLY A 63 -3.20 0.64 -6.35
CA GLY A 63 -3.18 -0.05 -7.64
C GLY A 63 -3.72 -1.45 -7.49
N ILE A 64 -4.66 -1.82 -8.35
CA ILE A 64 -5.27 -3.14 -8.42
C ILE A 64 -4.91 -3.77 -9.76
N LYS A 65 -4.59 -5.06 -9.76
CA LYS A 65 -4.44 -5.88 -10.96
C LYS A 65 -5.51 -6.98 -10.93
N ALA A 66 -6.30 -7.06 -11.99
CA ALA A 66 -7.28 -8.10 -12.19
C ALA A 66 -7.33 -8.51 -13.67
N ASN A 67 -8.05 -9.59 -13.96
CA ASN A 67 -8.18 -10.11 -15.33
C ASN A 67 -9.16 -9.29 -16.19
N THR A 68 -10.08 -8.56 -15.56
CA THR A 68 -11.05 -7.68 -16.24
C THR A 68 -11.13 -6.34 -15.54
N GLU A 69 -11.59 -5.32 -16.26
CA GLU A 69 -11.79 -3.97 -15.74
C GLU A 69 -12.86 -3.96 -14.65
N GLU A 70 -13.98 -4.66 -14.84
CA GLU A 70 -15.07 -4.70 -13.86
C GLU A 70 -14.62 -5.31 -12.53
N GLN A 71 -13.77 -6.35 -12.59
CA GLN A 71 -13.21 -6.94 -11.38
C GLN A 71 -12.20 -5.99 -10.71
N ALA A 72 -11.39 -5.28 -11.49
CA ALA A 72 -10.44 -4.30 -10.97
C ALA A 72 -11.17 -3.13 -10.29
N GLU A 73 -12.25 -2.63 -10.88
CA GLU A 73 -13.09 -1.56 -10.32
C GLU A 73 -13.76 -1.99 -9.02
N LYS A 74 -14.36 -3.18 -9.00
CA LYS A 74 -14.98 -3.73 -7.78
C LYS A 74 -13.96 -3.87 -6.66
N ASP A 75 -12.80 -4.44 -6.96
CA ASP A 75 -11.74 -4.66 -5.97
C ASP A 75 -11.12 -3.35 -5.47
N LEU A 76 -11.05 -2.34 -6.33
CA LEU A 76 -10.62 -0.99 -5.97
C LEU A 76 -11.65 -0.34 -5.03
N GLN A 77 -12.94 -0.48 -5.32
CA GLN A 77 -14.01 0.03 -4.48
C GLN A 77 -13.98 -0.62 -3.09
N ASP A 78 -13.94 -1.96 -3.02
CA ASP A 78 -13.89 -2.71 -1.77
C ASP A 78 -12.69 -2.28 -0.90
N LEU A 79 -11.51 -2.11 -1.50
CA LEU A 79 -10.31 -1.68 -0.78
C LEU A 79 -10.39 -0.21 -0.34
N SER A 80 -10.95 0.66 -1.18
CA SER A 80 -11.17 2.07 -0.84
C SER A 80 -12.12 2.23 0.34
N GLU A 81 -13.22 1.47 0.37
CA GLU A 81 -14.18 1.45 1.48
C GLU A 81 -13.53 0.94 2.76
N PHE A 82 -12.77 -0.15 2.70
CA PHE A 82 -11.99 -0.66 3.83
C PHE A 82 -11.03 0.41 4.40
N LEU A 83 -10.29 1.10 3.54
CA LEU A 83 -9.34 2.13 3.97
C LEU A 83 -10.03 3.36 4.55
N ASN A 84 -11.22 3.71 4.07
CA ASN A 84 -11.98 4.82 4.65
C ASN A 84 -12.57 4.45 6.01
N PHE A 85 -12.95 3.20 6.23
CA PHE A 85 -13.37 2.71 7.56
C PHE A 85 -12.20 2.68 8.56
N ALA A 86 -10.99 2.38 8.09
CA ALA A 86 -9.80 2.26 8.94
C ALA A 86 -9.11 3.59 9.28
N LYS A 87 -9.54 4.71 8.68
CA LYS A 87 -9.09 6.08 9.04
C LYS A 87 -9.72 6.55 10.33
#